data_AF-A0A8C5GWP6-F1
#
_entry.id   AF-A0A8C5GWP6-F1
#
_cell.length_a   1.000
_cell.length_b   1.000
_cell.length_c   1.000
_cell.angle_alpha   90.00
_cell.angle_beta   90.00
_cell.angle_gamma   90.00
#
_symmetry.space_group_name_H-M   'P 1'
#
loop_
_entity.id
_entity.type
_entity.pdbx_description
1 polymer ?
#
loop_
_entity_poly.entity_id
_entity_poly.type
_entity_poly.pdbx_seq_one_letter_code
_entity_poly.pdbx_strand_id
1 'polypeptide(L)'
;MPGFDYKFLEKPKRRFQCPLCSKAMREPVQVSTCGHRFCDTCLQEFLSEGVFKCPEDQLPLDYAKIYPDPELEQQILALPIRCIHSEEGCRWTGQMKQLQGHFSTCAFNVIPCPNRCSVKLTRRDLPDHLQHDCPKRKVKCEFCGNEFTGEAYESTLGFGYPKFISHEEIKKRNYIRDNCIFIKASIEIPQKIMG
;
A
#
# COMPACT_ATOMS: atom_id res chain seq x y z
N MET A 1 18.43 3.13 -9.30
CA MET A 1 18.34 3.96 -8.08
C MET A 1 19.66 3.83 -7.32
N PRO A 2 20.31 4.92 -6.93
CA PRO A 2 21.59 4.86 -6.22
C PRO A 2 21.40 4.42 -4.77
N GLY A 3 22.14 3.39 -4.35
CA GLY A 3 22.26 2.94 -2.95
C GLY A 3 20.95 2.60 -2.20
N PHE A 4 21.10 2.28 -0.92
CA PHE A 4 19.99 2.10 0.02
C PHE A 4 19.85 3.30 0.96
N ASP A 5 18.64 3.85 1.01
CA ASP A 5 18.28 4.97 1.87
C ASP A 5 17.33 4.50 2.99
N TYR A 6 17.78 3.53 3.76
CA TYR A 6 17.02 2.94 4.84
C TYR A 6 17.43 3.50 6.20
N LYS A 7 16.51 3.42 7.16
CA LYS A 7 16.75 3.78 8.56
C LYS A 7 17.53 2.63 9.23
N PHE A 8 18.85 2.63 9.10
CA PHE A 8 19.71 1.64 9.75
C PHE A 8 19.68 1.80 11.28
N LEU A 9 19.77 0.69 12.02
CA LEU A 9 19.90 0.75 13.48
C LEU A 9 21.27 1.27 13.90
N GLU A 10 22.30 0.93 13.13
CA GLU A 10 23.66 1.40 13.31
C GLU A 10 24.19 1.95 11.99
N LYS A 11 25.07 2.95 12.05
CA LYS A 11 25.69 3.52 10.84
C LYS A 11 26.46 2.42 10.09
N PRO A 12 26.15 2.14 8.81
CA PRO A 12 26.90 1.16 8.03
C PRO A 12 28.40 1.51 8.00
N LYS A 13 29.25 0.49 8.08
CA LYS A 13 30.70 0.65 7.96
C LYS A 13 31.06 1.24 6.58
N ARG A 14 32.14 2.01 6.48
CA ARG A 14 32.60 2.63 5.22
C ARG A 14 32.73 1.62 4.06
N ARG A 15 33.18 0.39 4.35
CA ARG A 15 33.30 -0.69 3.35
C ARG A 15 31.98 -1.09 2.67
N PHE A 16 30.84 -0.79 3.29
CA PHE A 16 29.51 -1.05 2.76
C PHE A 16 28.91 0.16 2.04
N GLN A 17 29.59 1.30 2.06
CA GLN A 17 29.11 2.56 1.50
C GLN A 17 29.72 2.81 0.14
N CYS A 18 28.89 3.18 -0.83
CA CYS A 18 29.34 3.55 -2.16
C CYS A 18 30.09 4.90 -2.10
N PRO A 19 31.28 5.01 -2.68
CA PRO A 19 32.02 6.28 -2.73
C PRO A 19 31.29 7.40 -3.51
N LEU A 20 30.51 7.04 -4.52
CA LEU A 20 29.82 7.99 -5.39
C LEU A 20 28.55 8.58 -4.77
N CYS A 21 27.73 7.75 -4.11
CA CYS A 21 26.46 8.21 -3.51
C CYS A 21 26.47 8.29 -1.98
N SER A 22 27.56 7.86 -1.33
CA SER A 22 27.74 7.83 0.13
C SER A 22 26.71 7.00 0.93
N LYS A 23 25.83 6.25 0.24
CA LYS A 23 24.83 5.36 0.84
C LYS A 23 25.31 3.91 0.85
N ALA A 24 24.65 3.04 1.63
CA ALA A 24 24.93 1.61 1.58
C ALA A 24 24.75 1.09 0.14
N MET A 25 25.69 0.31 -0.38
CA MET A 25 25.71 -0.05 -1.80
C MET A 25 24.49 -0.91 -2.16
N ARG A 26 23.82 -0.55 -3.25
CA ARG A 26 22.78 -1.36 -3.90
C ARG A 26 23.39 -2.03 -5.12
N GLU A 27 23.13 -3.34 -5.26
CA GLU A 27 23.67 -4.14 -6.36
C GLU A 27 25.18 -3.87 -6.51
N PRO A 28 25.98 -4.16 -5.46
CA PRO A 28 27.36 -3.76 -5.43
C PRO A 28 28.14 -4.45 -6.56
N VAL A 29 28.97 -3.67 -7.24
CA VAL A 29 29.92 -4.15 -8.25
C VAL A 29 31.34 -3.86 -7.79
N GLN A 30 32.26 -4.76 -8.10
CA GLN A 30 33.68 -4.63 -7.83
C GLN A 30 34.45 -4.47 -9.15
N VAL A 31 35.37 -3.51 -9.16
CA VAL A 31 36.34 -3.33 -10.25
C VAL A 31 37.52 -4.26 -9.99
N SER A 32 37.74 -5.27 -10.84
CA SER A 32 38.76 -6.30 -10.59
C SER A 32 40.21 -5.80 -10.63
N THR A 33 40.49 -4.71 -11.36
CA THR A 33 41.85 -4.14 -11.48
C THR A 33 42.34 -3.47 -10.20
N CYS A 34 41.44 -2.91 -9.38
CA CYS A 34 41.82 -2.18 -8.16
C CYS A 34 41.08 -2.64 -6.88
N GLY A 35 40.02 -3.44 -7.01
CA GLY A 35 39.22 -3.94 -5.89
C GLY A 35 38.22 -2.95 -5.30
N HIS A 36 38.10 -1.74 -5.86
CA HIS A 36 37.12 -0.74 -5.43
C HIS A 36 35.69 -1.15 -5.79
N ARG A 37 34.73 -0.72 -4.97
CA ARG A 37 33.34 -1.16 -5.02
C ARG A 37 32.37 0.02 -5.09
N PHE A 38 31.31 -0.15 -5.86
CA PHE A 38 30.31 0.89 -6.12
C PHE A 38 28.91 0.27 -6.21
N CYS A 39 27.85 1.08 -6.18
CA CYS A 39 26.57 0.61 -6.71
C CYS A 39 26.69 0.46 -8.22
N ASP A 40 26.07 -0.57 -8.81
CA ASP A 40 26.04 -0.76 -10.27
C ASP A 40 25.61 0.52 -10.99
N THR A 41 24.43 1.06 -10.63
CA THR A 41 23.89 2.26 -11.29
C THR A 41 24.78 3.49 -11.13
N CYS A 42 25.43 3.65 -9.97
CA CYS A 42 26.31 4.81 -9.75
C CYS A 42 27.56 4.75 -10.63
N LEU A 43 28.18 3.56 -10.73
CA LEU A 43 29.36 3.41 -11.57
C LEU A 43 28.99 3.53 -13.05
N GLN A 44 27.88 2.95 -13.49
CA GLN A 44 27.40 3.08 -14.86
C GLN A 44 27.11 4.53 -15.25
N GLU A 45 26.43 5.30 -14.38
CA GLU A 45 26.18 6.73 -14.59
C GLU A 45 27.49 7.51 -14.72
N PHE A 46 28.46 7.28 -13.83
CA PHE A 46 29.77 7.95 -13.88
C PHE A 46 30.53 7.66 -15.19
N LEU A 47 30.56 6.39 -15.61
CA LEU A 47 31.27 5.99 -16.83
C LEU A 47 30.57 6.46 -18.12
N SER A 48 29.26 6.75 -18.06
CA SER A 48 28.49 7.25 -19.21
C SER A 48 28.98 8.61 -19.72
N GLU A 49 29.73 9.35 -18.90
CA GLU A 49 30.38 10.62 -19.25
C GLU A 49 31.65 10.43 -20.13
N GLY A 50 32.01 9.18 -20.45
CA GLY A 50 33.17 8.87 -21.30
C GLY A 50 34.50 8.79 -20.55
N VAL A 51 34.47 8.74 -19.22
CA VAL A 51 35.67 8.63 -18.36
C VAL A 51 35.86 7.18 -17.91
N PHE A 52 36.81 6.48 -18.51
CA PHE A 52 37.12 5.07 -18.21
C PHE A 52 38.22 4.91 -17.14
N LYS A 53 38.01 5.57 -16.00
CA LYS A 53 38.92 5.52 -14.86
C LYS A 53 38.14 5.26 -13.58
N CYS A 54 38.73 4.54 -12.65
CA CYS A 54 38.11 4.30 -11.36
C CYS A 54 37.96 5.64 -10.58
N PRO A 55 36.78 5.94 -10.01
CA PRO A 55 36.54 7.17 -9.27
C PRO A 55 37.41 7.37 -8.02
N GLU A 56 37.94 6.30 -7.43
CA GLU A 56 38.69 6.34 -6.17
C GLU A 56 40.20 6.53 -6.37
N ASP A 57 40.79 5.84 -7.36
CA ASP A 57 42.25 5.81 -7.57
C ASP A 57 42.70 6.25 -8.97
N GLN A 58 41.76 6.56 -9.86
CA GLN A 58 41.99 6.98 -11.25
C GLN A 58 42.69 5.94 -12.14
N LEU A 59 42.81 4.69 -11.69
CA LEU A 59 43.36 3.62 -12.52
C LEU A 59 42.43 3.32 -13.72
N PRO A 60 42.99 2.88 -14.87
CA PRO A 60 42.20 2.51 -16.03
C PRO A 60 41.15 1.46 -15.68
N LEU A 61 39.92 1.70 -16.14
CA LEU A 61 38.78 0.87 -15.84
C LEU A 61 38.18 0.34 -17.16
N ASP A 62 38.09 -0.98 -17.27
CA ASP A 62 37.47 -1.69 -18.37
C ASP A 62 36.12 -2.23 -17.91
N TYR A 63 35.06 -1.97 -18.68
CA TYR A 63 33.71 -2.48 -18.41
C TYR A 63 33.68 -4.01 -18.30
N ALA A 64 34.50 -4.72 -19.09
CA ALA A 64 34.59 -6.18 -19.03
C ALA A 64 35.23 -6.70 -17.73
N LYS A 65 35.78 -5.80 -16.90
CA LYS A 65 36.46 -6.08 -15.63
C LYS A 65 35.65 -5.65 -14.41
N ILE A 66 34.40 -5.26 -14.60
CA ILE A 66 33.41 -4.95 -13.55
C ILE A 66 32.55 -6.19 -13.33
N TYR A 67 32.47 -6.65 -12.08
CA TYR A 67 31.67 -7.84 -11.74
C TYR A 67 30.76 -7.54 -10.55
N PRO A 68 29.54 -8.11 -10.51
CA PRO A 68 28.73 -8.11 -9.29
C PRO A 68 29.50 -8.72 -8.12
N ASP A 69 29.23 -8.23 -6.91
CA ASP A 69 29.79 -8.75 -5.64
C ASP A 69 28.67 -9.33 -4.75
N PRO A 70 28.22 -10.57 -5.02
CA PRO A 70 27.11 -11.18 -4.27
C PRO A 70 27.43 -11.40 -2.78
N GLU A 71 28.70 -11.59 -2.44
CA GLU A 71 29.11 -11.77 -1.04
C GLU A 71 28.93 -10.47 -0.26
N LEU A 72 29.38 -9.35 -0.81
CA LEU A 72 29.14 -8.04 -0.22
C LEU A 72 27.65 -7.71 -0.18
N GLU A 73 26.92 -8.03 -1.24
CA GLU A 73 25.46 -7.82 -1.28
C GLU A 73 24.78 -8.53 -0.12
N GLN A 74 25.08 -9.82 0.11
CA GLN A 74 24.53 -10.57 1.24
C GLN A 74 24.89 -9.94 2.59
N GLN A 75 26.12 -9.43 2.75
CA GLN A 75 26.53 -8.73 3.98
C GLN A 75 25.75 -7.43 4.19
N ILE A 76 25.53 -6.64 3.13
CA ILE A 76 24.74 -5.40 3.19
C ILE A 76 23.27 -5.71 3.49
N LEU A 77 22.70 -6.72 2.83
CA LEU A 77 21.33 -7.16 3.04
C LEU A 77 21.08 -7.77 4.44
N ALA A 78 22.14 -8.19 5.14
CA ALA A 78 22.08 -8.66 6.51
C ALA A 78 22.11 -7.52 7.55
N LEU A 79 22.37 -6.26 7.13
CA LEU A 79 22.41 -5.13 8.05
C LEU A 79 21.05 -4.90 8.73
N PRO A 80 21.04 -4.57 10.03
CA PRO A 80 19.81 -4.33 10.77
C PRO A 80 19.24 -2.95 10.46
N ILE A 81 17.95 -2.91 10.14
CA ILE A 81 17.18 -1.70 9.86
C ILE A 81 15.91 -1.65 10.70
N ARG A 82 15.31 -0.46 10.80
CA ARG A 82 13.93 -0.29 11.25
C ARG A 82 13.01 -0.02 10.06
N CYS A 83 11.73 -0.34 10.23
CA CYS A 83 10.71 -0.05 9.22
C CYS A 83 10.70 1.45 8.83
N ILE A 84 10.42 1.74 7.56
CA ILE A 84 10.22 3.11 7.08
C ILE A 84 9.11 3.82 7.88
N HIS A 85 8.07 3.05 8.28
CA HIS A 85 6.93 3.53 9.05
C HIS A 85 7.17 3.60 10.57
N SER A 86 8.44 3.68 11.00
CA SER A 86 8.77 3.69 12.42
C SER A 86 8.35 4.96 13.15
N GLU A 87 8.22 6.07 12.44
CA GLU A 87 7.74 7.35 12.99
C GLU A 87 6.21 7.33 13.20
N GLU A 88 5.49 6.55 12.40
CA GLU A 88 4.04 6.32 12.53
C GLU A 88 3.72 5.28 13.61
N GLY A 89 4.74 4.61 14.17
CA GLY A 89 4.60 3.68 15.29
C GLY A 89 4.92 2.22 14.95
N CYS A 90 5.37 1.91 13.73
CA CYS A 90 5.84 0.56 13.42
C CYS A 90 7.12 0.24 14.21
N ARG A 91 7.04 -0.74 15.11
CA ARG A 91 8.18 -1.16 15.94
C ARG A 91 9.03 -2.27 15.31
N TRP A 92 8.78 -2.61 14.05
CA TRP A 92 9.52 -3.69 13.40
C TRP A 92 10.97 -3.27 13.13
N THR A 93 11.87 -4.16 13.54
CA THR A 93 13.30 -4.12 13.24
C THR A 93 13.71 -5.49 12.73
N GLY A 94 14.63 -5.54 11.78
CA GLY A 94 15.10 -6.80 11.22
C GLY A 94 16.21 -6.61 10.21
N GLN A 95 16.64 -7.70 9.58
CA GLN A 95 17.62 -7.63 8.50
C GLN A 95 16.96 -7.03 7.27
N MET A 96 17.73 -6.27 6.49
CA MET A 96 17.22 -5.61 5.30
C MET A 96 16.57 -6.58 4.30
N LYS A 97 17.11 -7.80 4.12
CA LYS A 97 16.50 -8.85 3.29
C LYS A 97 15.08 -9.28 3.73
N GLN A 98 14.71 -9.03 4.98
CA GLN A 98 13.41 -9.39 5.54
C GLN A 98 12.37 -8.27 5.37
N LEU A 99 12.78 -7.08 4.93
CA LEU A 99 11.91 -5.91 4.82
C LEU A 99 10.72 -6.14 3.88
N GLN A 100 10.94 -6.80 2.75
CA GLN A 100 9.87 -7.12 1.80
C GLN A 100 8.83 -8.05 2.43
N GLY A 101 9.29 -9.06 3.18
CA GLY A 101 8.41 -9.94 3.95
C GLY A 101 7.61 -9.16 4.99
N HIS A 102 8.24 -8.22 5.70
CA HIS A 102 7.57 -7.36 6.66
C HIS A 102 6.46 -6.49 6.03
N PHE A 103 6.63 -5.94 4.82
CA PHE A 103 5.59 -5.13 4.19
C PHE A 103 4.26 -5.87 3.98
N SER A 104 4.31 -7.21 3.89
CA SER A 104 3.09 -8.04 3.82
C SER A 104 2.28 -8.07 5.12
N THR A 105 2.90 -7.78 6.26
CA THR A 105 2.28 -7.83 7.60
C THR A 105 2.30 -6.49 8.35
N CYS A 106 3.03 -5.50 7.84
CA CYS A 106 3.13 -4.18 8.45
C CYS A 106 1.75 -3.49 8.51
N ALA A 107 1.31 -3.17 9.73
CA ALA A 107 0.04 -2.49 10.00
C ALA A 107 -0.05 -1.10 9.36
N PHE A 108 1.08 -0.42 9.20
CA PHE A 108 1.19 0.94 8.67
C PHE A 108 1.41 0.99 7.16
N ASN A 109 1.70 -0.16 6.53
CA ASN A 109 1.88 -0.20 5.09
C ASN A 109 0.56 0.09 4.38
N VAL A 110 0.61 0.96 3.37
CA VAL A 110 -0.56 1.37 2.58
C VAL A 110 -0.84 0.32 1.52
N ILE A 111 -2.05 -0.24 1.55
CA ILE A 111 -2.50 -1.28 0.63
C ILE A 111 -3.78 -0.84 -0.09
N PRO A 112 -3.98 -1.27 -1.35
CA PRO A 112 -5.23 -1.04 -2.05
C PRO A 112 -6.35 -1.89 -1.41
N CYS A 113 -7.57 -1.36 -1.39
CA CYS A 113 -8.73 -2.13 -0.96
C CYS A 113 -8.91 -3.38 -1.86
N PRO A 114 -9.10 -4.59 -1.29
CA PRO A 114 -9.28 -5.82 -2.06
C PRO A 114 -10.55 -5.82 -2.92
N ASN A 115 -11.56 -5.03 -2.53
CA ASN A 115 -12.78 -4.84 -3.32
C ASN A 115 -12.59 -3.87 -4.51
N ARG A 116 -11.39 -3.29 -4.68
CA ARG A 116 -11.04 -2.36 -5.77
C ARG A 116 -11.98 -1.13 -5.82
N CYS A 117 -12.29 -0.55 -4.66
CA CYS A 117 -13.11 0.66 -4.52
C CYS A 117 -12.29 1.96 -4.59
N SER A 118 -11.21 1.98 -5.39
CA SER A 118 -10.21 3.06 -5.59
C SER A 118 -9.43 3.56 -4.36
N VAL A 119 -9.90 3.34 -3.14
CA VAL A 119 -9.23 3.75 -1.90
C VAL A 119 -7.96 2.93 -1.62
N LYS A 120 -6.92 3.65 -1.18
CA LYS A 120 -5.70 3.10 -0.56
C LYS A 120 -5.65 3.55 0.89
N LEU A 121 -5.34 2.64 1.79
CA LEU A 121 -5.39 2.87 3.23
C LEU A 121 -4.35 2.00 3.94
N THR A 122 -4.05 2.30 5.20
CA THR A 122 -3.14 1.45 5.97
C THR A 122 -3.77 0.07 6.19
N ARG A 123 -2.93 -0.96 6.31
CA ARG A 123 -3.41 -2.31 6.62
C ARG A 123 -4.24 -2.36 7.90
N ARG A 124 -3.90 -1.55 8.91
CA ARG A 124 -4.63 -1.45 10.17
C ARG A 124 -6.06 -0.96 9.99
N ASP A 125 -6.26 0.00 9.09
CA ASP A 125 -7.57 0.63 8.88
C ASP A 125 -8.44 -0.15 7.88
N LEU A 126 -7.87 -1.17 7.20
CA LEU A 126 -8.57 -1.98 6.22
C LEU A 126 -9.83 -2.70 6.76
N PRO A 127 -9.82 -3.35 7.94
CA PRO A 127 -11.01 -4.03 8.46
C PRO A 127 -12.20 -3.08 8.65
N ASP A 128 -11.95 -1.91 9.22
CA ASP A 128 -12.97 -0.88 9.46
C ASP A 128 -13.58 -0.38 8.14
N HIS A 129 -12.72 -0.05 7.17
CA HIS A 129 -13.15 0.31 5.82
C HIS A 129 -14.01 -0.79 5.16
N LEU A 130 -13.61 -2.07 5.24
CA LEU A 130 -14.37 -3.17 4.63
C LEU A 130 -15.73 -3.38 5.30
N GLN A 131 -15.85 -3.04 6.58
CA GLN A 131 -17.08 -3.19 7.34
C GLN A 131 -18.04 -2.03 7.12
N HIS A 132 -17.54 -0.79 7.06
CA HIS A 132 -18.36 0.41 7.15
C HIS A 132 -18.29 1.31 5.91
N ASP A 133 -17.09 1.57 5.37
CA ASP A 133 -16.92 2.67 4.41
C ASP A 133 -16.84 2.21 2.95
N CYS A 134 -16.47 0.96 2.70
CA CYS A 134 -16.20 0.50 1.35
C CYS A 134 -17.50 0.49 0.54
N PRO A 135 -17.62 1.27 -0.55
CA PRO A 135 -18.85 1.28 -1.37
C PRO A 135 -19.08 -0.08 -2.06
N LYS A 136 -18.01 -0.87 -2.21
CA LYS A 136 -18.04 -2.22 -2.78
C LYS A 136 -18.05 -3.34 -1.73
N ARG A 137 -18.26 -3.03 -0.43
CA ARG A 137 -18.48 -4.07 0.60
C ARG A 137 -19.75 -4.85 0.28
N LYS A 138 -19.80 -6.11 0.73
CA LYS A 138 -21.01 -6.93 0.61
C LYS A 138 -21.87 -6.74 1.86
N VAL A 139 -23.11 -6.29 1.67
CA VAL A 139 -24.10 -6.13 2.72
C VAL A 139 -25.21 -7.14 2.50
N LYS A 140 -25.53 -7.95 3.51
CA LYS A 140 -26.65 -8.90 3.46
C LYS A 140 -27.86 -8.27 4.14
N CYS A 141 -29.00 -8.26 3.45
CA CYS A 141 -30.26 -7.81 4.03
C CYS A 141 -30.77 -8.84 5.05
N GLU A 142 -31.07 -8.40 6.26
CA GLU A 142 -31.57 -9.27 7.34
C GLU A 142 -32.99 -9.77 7.10
N PHE A 143 -33.77 -9.10 6.24
CA PHE A 143 -35.17 -9.43 5.98
C PHE A 143 -35.36 -10.39 4.80
N CYS A 144 -34.69 -10.11 3.67
CA CYS A 144 -34.85 -10.92 2.45
C CYS A 144 -33.64 -11.81 2.15
N GLY A 145 -32.53 -11.67 2.88
CA GLY A 145 -31.32 -12.47 2.71
C GLY A 145 -30.48 -12.12 1.47
N ASN A 146 -30.93 -11.20 0.62
CA ASN A 146 -30.20 -10.77 -0.58
C ASN A 146 -28.92 -10.01 -0.23
N GLU A 147 -27.91 -10.13 -1.09
CA GLU A 147 -26.64 -9.41 -0.99
C GLU A 147 -26.63 -8.18 -1.91
N PHE A 148 -26.09 -7.08 -1.39
CA PHE A 148 -25.94 -5.81 -2.09
C PHE A 148 -24.52 -5.28 -1.93
N THR A 149 -24.09 -4.39 -2.83
CA THR A 149 -22.91 -3.56 -2.54
C THR A 149 -23.24 -2.53 -1.47
N GLY A 150 -22.25 -2.02 -0.75
CA GLY A 150 -22.43 -0.94 0.22
C GLY A 150 -23.13 0.29 -0.38
N GLU A 151 -22.72 0.69 -1.58
CA GLU A 151 -23.34 1.78 -2.35
C GLU A 151 -24.80 1.48 -2.73
N ALA A 152 -25.09 0.26 -3.19
CA ALA A 152 -26.47 -0.16 -3.47
C ALA A 152 -27.30 -0.22 -2.19
N TYR A 153 -26.72 -0.66 -1.08
CA TYR A 153 -27.41 -0.72 0.21
C TYR A 153 -27.74 0.69 0.73
N GLU A 154 -26.79 1.62 0.69
CA GLU A 154 -26.99 3.01 1.10
C GLU A 154 -27.97 3.77 0.20
N SER A 155 -28.00 3.47 -1.10
CA SER A 155 -28.99 4.05 -2.02
C SER A 155 -30.37 3.39 -1.94
N THR A 156 -30.46 2.14 -1.46
CA THR A 156 -31.73 1.42 -1.22
C THR A 156 -32.26 1.58 0.19
N LEU A 157 -31.47 2.10 1.13
CA LEU A 157 -31.98 2.76 2.34
C LEU A 157 -32.85 3.89 1.82
N GLY A 158 -34.14 3.60 1.64
CA GLY A 158 -35.07 4.51 1.01
C GLY A 158 -34.93 5.86 1.69
N PHE A 159 -34.45 6.86 0.94
CA PHE A 159 -34.75 8.24 1.23
C PHE A 159 -36.23 8.44 0.96
N GLY A 160 -37.07 7.85 1.82
CA GLY A 160 -38.33 8.47 2.12
C GLY A 160 -37.95 9.77 2.79
N TYR A 161 -37.96 10.88 2.02
CA TYR A 161 -38.26 12.16 2.65
C TYR A 161 -39.46 11.87 3.54
N PRO A 162 -39.41 12.13 4.86
CA PRO A 162 -40.63 12.15 5.62
C PRO A 162 -41.45 13.29 5.04
N LYS A 163 -42.28 12.99 4.02
CA LYS A 163 -43.46 13.78 3.74
C LYS A 163 -44.37 13.45 4.89
N PHE A 164 -44.15 14.16 6.00
CA PHE A 164 -45.04 14.12 7.14
C PHE A 164 -46.43 14.46 6.60
N ILE A 165 -47.28 13.44 6.51
CA ILE A 165 -48.70 13.63 6.27
C ILE A 165 -49.27 14.17 7.59
N SER A 166 -50.01 15.28 7.54
CA SER A 166 -50.61 15.82 8.76
C SER A 166 -51.58 14.80 9.35
N HIS A 167 -51.79 14.84 10.67
CA HIS A 167 -52.79 14.00 11.33
C HIS A 167 -54.21 14.24 10.83
N GLU A 168 -54.49 15.38 10.18
CA GLU A 168 -55.76 15.62 9.51
C GLU A 168 -55.85 14.88 8.18
N GLU A 169 -54.79 14.94 7.38
CA GLU A 169 -54.73 14.33 6.05
C GLU A 169 -54.74 12.79 6.15
N ILE A 170 -54.11 12.21 7.18
CA ILE A 170 -54.13 10.76 7.43
C ILE A 170 -55.53 10.24 7.79
N LYS A 171 -56.35 11.06 8.48
CA LYS A 171 -57.72 10.72 8.86
C LYS A 171 -58.71 10.86 7.71
N LYS A 172 -58.46 11.76 6.75
CA LYS A 172 -59.36 12.02 5.60
C LYS A 172 -59.46 10.86 4.61
N ARG A 173 -58.44 10.01 4.52
CA ARG A 173 -58.30 9.00 3.46
C ARG A 173 -58.40 7.55 3.97
N ASN A 174 -59.05 7.33 5.12
CA ASN A 174 -59.23 6.01 5.75
C ASN A 174 -57.93 5.24 6.01
N TYR A 175 -56.79 5.92 6.13
CA TYR A 175 -55.54 5.28 6.50
C TYR A 175 -55.53 4.83 7.96
N ILE A 176 -56.43 5.36 8.80
CA ILE A 176 -56.60 4.93 10.18
C ILE A 176 -58.00 4.35 10.35
N ARG A 177 -58.09 3.10 10.79
CA ARG A 177 -59.34 2.43 11.15
C ARG A 177 -59.10 1.59 12.40
N ASP A 178 -59.95 1.74 13.41
CA ASP A 178 -59.87 0.98 14.68
C ASP A 178 -58.48 1.03 15.35
N ASN A 179 -57.88 2.23 15.43
CA ASN A 179 -56.50 2.47 15.92
C ASN A 179 -55.38 1.77 15.11
N CYS A 180 -55.67 1.20 13.94
CA CYS A 180 -54.68 0.63 13.03
C CYS A 180 -54.37 1.58 11.88
N ILE A 181 -53.08 1.78 11.57
CA ILE A 181 -52.62 2.57 10.41
C ILE A 181 -52.34 1.63 9.23
N PHE A 182 -52.93 1.91 8.08
CA PHE A 182 -52.75 1.18 6.82
C PHE A 182 -51.73 1.90 5.93
N ILE A 183 -50.52 1.34 5.85
CA ILE A 183 -49.45 1.84 4.97
C ILE A 183 -49.44 1.00 3.70
N LYS A 184 -49.66 1.63 2.54
CA LYS A 184 -49.43 0.99 1.23
C LYS A 184 -48.02 1.35 0.76
N ALA A 185 -47.08 0.42 0.92
CA ALA A 185 -45.77 0.52 0.30
C ALA A 185 -45.80 -0.16 -1.07
N SER A 186 -45.40 0.57 -2.12
CA SER A 186 -45.07 -0.03 -3.41
C SER A 186 -43.57 -0.22 -3.43
N ILE A 187 -43.13 -1.48 -3.39
CA ILE A 187 -41.71 -1.81 -3.51
C ILE A 187 -41.46 -2.10 -4.99
N GLU A 188 -40.75 -1.19 -5.66
CA GLU A 188 -40.22 -1.50 -6.99
C GLU A 188 -39.08 -2.49 -6.80
N ILE A 189 -39.33 -3.76 -7.15
CA ILE A 189 -38.30 -4.78 -7.19
C ILE A 189 -37.44 -4.46 -8.42
N PRO A 190 -36.15 -4.13 -8.27
CA PRO A 190 -35.28 -3.96 -9.43
C PRO A 190 -35.32 -5.25 -10.23
N GLN A 191 -35.75 -5.17 -11.49
CA GLN A 191 -35.61 -6.31 -12.40
C GLN A 191 -34.13 -6.66 -12.44
N LYS A 192 -33.82 -7.90 -12.07
CA LYS A 192 -32.48 -8.48 -12.03
C LYS A 192 -31.54 -7.80 -13.02
N ILE A 193 -30.39 -7.35 -12.54
CA ILE A 193 -29.19 -7.27 -13.38
C ILE A 193 -28.83 -8.74 -13.69
N MET A 194 -29.54 -9.34 -14.64
CA MET A 194 -29.13 -10.54 -15.34
C MET A 194 -28.19 -10.06 -16.44
N GLY A 195 -26.90 -10.05 -16.10
CA GLY A 195 -25.78 -9.92 -17.01
C GLY A 195 -24.63 -10.73 -16.42
#